data_AF-A0A376NW12-F1
#
_entry.id   AF-A0A376NW12-F1
#
_cell.length_a   1.000
_cell.length_b   1.000
_cell.length_c   1.000
_cell.angle_alpha   90.00
_cell.angle_beta   90.00
_cell.angle_gamma   90.00
#
_symmetry.space_group_name_H-M   'P 1'
#
loop_
_entity.id
_entity.type
_entity.pdbx_description
1 polymer ?
#
loop_
_entity_poly.entity_id
_entity_poly.type
_entity_poly.pdbx_seq_one_letter_code
_entity_poly.pdbx_strand_id
1 'polypeptide(L)'
;MPIGLYRDLAVGVAEGGAETWCDRELYCLKASVGAPRISSPVGAELGITANGPAYHHARAYEPFIELLRANMQNCSALRIDHVMSMLRLWWIPYGETADQGAYVHYPVDDLLSILALEVNVIAVW
;
A
#
# COMPACT_ATOMS: atom_id res chain seq x y z
N MET A 1 19.96 20.15 8.97
CA MET A 1 18.86 19.34 9.55
C MET A 1 19.22 17.87 9.29
N PRO A 2 19.47 17.03 10.31
CA PRO A 2 20.01 15.67 10.12
C PRO A 2 19.13 14.73 9.27
N ILE A 3 17.81 14.95 9.26
CA ILE A 3 16.83 14.12 8.52
C ILE A 3 16.35 14.83 7.23
N GLY A 4 16.64 16.13 7.04
CA GLY A 4 16.14 16.86 5.87
C GLY A 4 14.60 16.83 5.77
N LEU A 5 14.09 16.33 4.64
CA LEU A 5 12.66 16.18 4.39
C LEU A 5 12.14 14.83 4.91
N TYR A 6 10.93 14.87 5.47
CA TYR A 6 10.17 13.71 5.89
C TYR A 6 8.90 13.62 5.05
N ARG A 7 8.85 12.64 4.13
CA ARG A 7 7.70 12.41 3.24
C ARG A 7 6.71 11.45 3.87
N ASP A 8 5.48 11.45 3.35
CA ASP A 8 4.41 10.57 3.78
C ASP A 8 3.82 9.82 2.58
N LEU A 9 3.86 8.50 2.64
CA LEU A 9 3.36 7.59 1.61
C LEU A 9 1.97 7.10 2.00
N ALA A 10 0.98 7.49 1.20
CA ALA A 10 -0.39 7.01 1.34
C ALA A 10 -0.49 5.49 1.12
N VAL A 11 -1.50 4.87 1.74
CA VAL A 11 -1.75 3.42 1.69
C VAL A 11 -2.17 2.90 0.31
N GLY A 12 -2.72 3.75 -0.56
CA GLY A 12 -3.19 3.33 -1.87
C GLY A 12 -3.66 4.47 -2.77
N VAL A 13 -4.30 4.12 -3.88
CA VAL A 13 -4.68 5.05 -4.95
C VAL A 13 -6.19 5.05 -5.18
N ALA A 14 -6.69 6.14 -5.76
CA ALA A 14 -8.09 6.25 -6.16
C ALA A 14 -8.43 5.33 -7.34
N GLU A 15 -9.62 4.73 -7.33
CA GLU A 15 -10.08 3.77 -8.36
C GLU A 15 -10.06 4.35 -9.78
N GLY A 16 -10.40 5.64 -9.93
CA GLY A 16 -10.41 6.37 -11.21
C GLY A 16 -9.14 7.18 -11.47
N GLY A 17 -8.05 6.91 -10.77
CA GLY A 17 -6.79 7.64 -10.87
C GLY A 17 -5.95 7.28 -12.10
N ALA A 18 -4.86 8.02 -12.29
CA ALA A 18 -3.92 7.75 -13.36
C ALA A 18 -3.26 6.37 -13.21
N GLU A 19 -2.97 5.94 -11.99
CA GLU A 19 -2.28 4.67 -11.74
C GLU A 19 -3.15 3.45 -12.09
N THR A 20 -4.43 3.48 -11.72
CA THR A 20 -5.40 2.43 -12.09
C THR A 20 -5.79 2.48 -13.57
N TRP A 21 -5.64 3.63 -14.23
CA TRP A 21 -5.81 3.75 -15.69
C TRP A 21 -4.64 3.13 -16.45
N CYS A 22 -3.40 3.41 -16.01
CA CYS A 22 -2.18 2.92 -16.66
C CYS A 22 -1.91 1.43 -16.40
N ASP A 23 -2.25 0.91 -15.22
CA ASP A 23 -1.96 -0.47 -14.83
C ASP A 23 -3.14 -1.11 -14.10
N ARG A 24 -4.24 -1.24 -14.83
CA ARG A 24 -5.52 -1.74 -14.29
C ARG A 24 -5.41 -3.13 -13.68
N GLU A 25 -4.54 -3.98 -14.20
CA GLU A 25 -4.39 -5.37 -13.76
C GLU A 25 -3.82 -5.47 -12.35
N LEU A 26 -2.93 -4.55 -11.96
CA LEU A 26 -2.33 -4.52 -10.62
C LEU A 26 -3.38 -4.37 -9.50
N TYR A 27 -4.55 -3.84 -9.82
CA TYR A 27 -5.56 -3.38 -8.86
C TYR A 27 -6.83 -4.23 -8.87
N CYS A 28 -7.34 -4.57 -7.69
CA CYS A 28 -8.62 -5.26 -7.54
C CYS A 28 -9.78 -4.24 -7.47
N LEU A 29 -10.24 -3.76 -8.63
CA LEU A 29 -11.31 -2.74 -8.70
C LEU A 29 -12.69 -3.22 -8.23
N LYS A 30 -12.83 -4.50 -7.87
CA LYS A 30 -14.05 -5.06 -7.26
C LYS A 30 -13.97 -5.09 -5.73
N ALA A 31 -12.92 -4.50 -5.16
CA ALA A 31 -12.72 -4.37 -3.72
C ALA A 31 -12.21 -2.97 -3.36
N SER A 32 -12.64 -2.49 -2.20
CA SER A 32 -12.21 -1.25 -1.57
C SER A 32 -11.41 -1.57 -0.31
N VAL A 33 -10.43 -0.74 0.04
CA VAL A 33 -9.70 -0.87 1.31
C VAL A 33 -10.45 -0.13 2.40
N GLY A 34 -10.51 -0.72 3.58
CA GLY A 34 -11.18 -0.14 4.73
C GLY A 34 -10.58 -0.53 6.07
N ALA A 35 -11.42 -0.48 7.09
CA ALA A 35 -11.13 -0.95 8.42
C ALA A 35 -12.37 -1.61 9.05
N PRO A 36 -12.19 -2.72 9.81
CA PRO A 36 -13.28 -3.45 10.43
C PRO A 36 -13.96 -2.68 11.57
N ARG A 37 -15.15 -3.12 12.00
CA ARG A 37 -15.89 -2.49 13.11
C ARG A 37 -15.17 -2.50 14.48
N ILE A 38 -14.10 -3.28 14.63
CA ILE A 38 -13.26 -3.21 15.84
C ILE A 38 -12.46 -1.90 15.93
N SER A 39 -12.21 -1.22 14.81
CA SER A 39 -11.52 0.09 14.82
C SER A 39 -12.46 1.28 14.97
N SER A 40 -13.75 1.14 14.63
CA SER A 40 -14.78 2.18 14.77
C SER A 40 -16.18 1.54 14.75
N PRO A 41 -17.21 2.13 15.39
CA PRO A 41 -18.54 1.50 15.53
C PRO A 41 -19.19 1.03 14.22
N VAL A 42 -18.86 1.69 13.11
CA VAL A 42 -19.39 1.40 11.77
C VAL A 42 -18.34 0.79 10.81
N GLY A 43 -17.08 0.64 11.25
CA GLY A 43 -15.96 0.39 10.35
C GLY A 43 -15.63 1.64 9.54
N ALA A 44 -14.73 1.52 8.58
CA ALA A 44 -14.43 2.60 7.64
C ALA A 44 -14.20 2.02 6.25
N GLU A 45 -14.61 2.76 5.23
CA GLU A 45 -14.19 2.56 3.85
C GLU A 45 -13.33 3.75 3.45
N LEU A 46 -12.16 3.51 2.85
CA LEU A 46 -11.19 4.54 2.53
C LEU A 46 -11.29 5.04 1.08
N GLY A 47 -12.13 4.41 0.24
CA GLY A 47 -12.32 4.81 -1.16
C GLY A 47 -11.06 4.65 -2.03
N ILE A 48 -10.14 3.79 -1.61
CA ILE A 48 -8.92 3.43 -2.34
C ILE A 48 -8.99 1.97 -2.76
N THR A 49 -8.42 1.66 -3.91
CA THR A 49 -8.37 0.28 -4.41
C THR A 49 -7.17 -0.46 -3.83
N ALA A 50 -7.37 -1.74 -3.52
CA ALA A 50 -6.30 -2.62 -3.12
C ALA A 50 -5.49 -3.14 -4.32
N ASN A 51 -4.17 -3.15 -4.20
CA ASN A 51 -3.31 -3.90 -5.11
C ASN A 51 -3.49 -5.40 -4.88
N GLY A 52 -3.54 -6.21 -5.94
CA GLY A 52 -3.71 -7.65 -5.81
C GLY A 52 -2.44 -8.32 -5.23
N PRO A 53 -2.51 -9.09 -4.13
CA PRO A 53 -1.32 -9.66 -3.50
C PRO A 53 -0.57 -10.65 -4.41
N ALA A 54 -1.29 -11.30 -5.34
CA ALA A 54 -0.69 -12.21 -6.32
C ALA A 54 0.31 -11.52 -7.26
N TYR A 55 0.18 -10.22 -7.48
CA TYR A 55 1.06 -9.49 -8.41
C TYR A 55 2.44 -9.20 -7.81
N HIS A 56 2.60 -9.26 -6.49
CA HIS A 56 3.91 -9.10 -5.85
C HIS A 56 4.88 -10.16 -6.36
N HIS A 57 4.55 -11.44 -6.27
CA HIS A 57 5.41 -12.50 -6.81
C HIS A 57 5.43 -12.52 -8.34
N ALA A 58 4.26 -12.35 -9.00
CA ALA A 58 4.17 -12.46 -10.45
C ALA A 58 4.98 -11.39 -11.20
N ARG A 59 5.21 -10.23 -10.57
CA ARG A 59 6.00 -9.12 -11.11
C ARG A 59 7.30 -8.89 -10.35
N ALA A 60 7.78 -9.90 -9.60
CA ALA A 60 9.02 -9.84 -8.83
C ALA A 60 9.16 -8.57 -7.95
N TYR A 61 8.04 -8.13 -7.36
CA TYR A 61 7.91 -6.96 -6.50
C TYR A 61 8.17 -5.59 -7.15
N GLU A 62 8.35 -5.53 -8.48
CA GLU A 62 8.69 -4.32 -9.22
C GLU A 62 7.80 -3.11 -8.87
N PRO A 63 6.44 -3.23 -8.80
CA PRO A 63 5.61 -2.07 -8.47
C PRO A 63 5.87 -1.51 -7.07
N PHE A 64 6.18 -2.37 -6.10
CA PHE A 64 6.50 -1.93 -4.73
C PHE A 64 7.87 -1.26 -4.67
N ILE A 65 8.86 -1.81 -5.38
CA ILE A 65 10.21 -1.25 -5.48
C ILE A 65 10.16 0.15 -6.09
N GLU A 66 9.48 0.31 -7.23
CA GLU A 66 9.37 1.60 -7.91
C GLU A 66 8.61 2.63 -7.06
N LEU A 67 7.57 2.20 -6.32
CA LEU A 67 6.86 3.07 -5.38
C LEU A 67 7.79 3.59 -4.28
N LEU A 68 8.63 2.72 -3.69
CA LEU A 68 9.58 3.13 -2.66
C LEU A 68 10.64 4.09 -3.23
N ARG A 69 11.24 3.77 -4.37
CA ARG A 69 12.25 4.63 -5.02
C ARG A 69 11.70 6.01 -5.32
N ALA A 70 10.51 6.10 -5.92
CA ALA A 70 9.87 7.38 -6.21
C ALA A 70 9.55 8.20 -4.94
N ASN A 71 9.25 7.53 -3.83
CA ASN A 71 8.90 8.18 -2.56
C ASN A 71 10.07 8.48 -1.63
N MET A 72 11.19 7.80 -1.81
CA MET A 72 12.43 8.02 -1.05
C MET A 72 13.40 8.98 -1.75
N GLN A 73 13.21 9.27 -3.04
CA GLN A 73 13.96 10.31 -3.73
C GLN A 73 13.84 11.66 -2.99
N ASN A 74 14.99 12.28 -2.74
CA ASN A 74 15.14 13.61 -2.14
C ASN A 74 14.53 13.76 -0.73
N CYS A 75 14.36 12.67 0.03
CA CYS A 75 14.04 12.71 1.44
C CYS A 75 14.94 11.74 2.22
N SER A 76 15.11 11.96 3.52
CA SER A 76 15.89 11.04 4.38
C SER A 76 15.01 10.34 5.41
N ALA A 77 13.70 10.56 5.36
CA ALA A 77 12.71 9.79 6.08
C ALA A 77 11.42 9.66 5.25
N LEU A 78 10.82 8.47 5.33
CA LEU A 78 9.53 8.16 4.72
C LEU A 78 8.60 7.56 5.78
N ARG A 79 7.45 8.19 5.98
CA ARG A 79 6.32 7.62 6.72
C ARG A 79 5.58 6.69 5.78
N ILE A 80 5.32 5.47 6.21
CA ILE A 80 4.43 4.55 5.50
C ILE A 80 3.10 4.57 6.25
N ASP A 81 2.09 5.16 5.64
CA ASP A 81 0.76 5.16 6.22
C ASP A 81 0.20 3.74 6.26
N HIS A 82 -0.50 3.43 7.35
CA HIS A 82 -1.07 2.11 7.59
C HIS A 82 -0.09 0.96 7.31
N VAL A 83 1.12 1.00 7.91
CA VAL A 83 2.22 0.02 7.68
C VAL A 83 1.80 -1.45 7.81
N MET A 84 0.70 -1.73 8.52
CA MET A 84 0.08 -3.05 8.58
C MET A 84 -0.35 -3.60 7.20
N SER A 85 -0.47 -2.75 6.17
CA SER A 85 -0.73 -3.12 4.78
C SER A 85 0.29 -4.11 4.23
N MET A 86 1.52 -4.10 4.73
CA MET A 86 2.57 -5.06 4.36
C MET A 86 2.24 -6.48 4.85
N LEU A 87 1.41 -6.62 5.89
CA LEU A 87 0.94 -7.90 6.40
C LEU A 87 -0.45 -8.26 5.89
N ARG A 88 -1.39 -7.31 5.96
CA ARG A 88 -2.78 -7.51 5.57
C ARG A 88 -3.52 -6.19 5.40
N LEU A 89 -4.50 -6.19 4.49
CA LEU A 89 -5.48 -5.12 4.36
C LEU A 89 -6.90 -5.67 4.57
N TRP A 90 -7.77 -4.82 5.12
CA TRP A 90 -9.20 -5.12 5.20
C TRP A 90 -9.84 -4.77 3.87
N TRP A 91 -10.20 -5.79 3.09
CA TRP A 91 -10.85 -5.63 1.80
C TRP A 91 -12.37 -5.71 1.98
N ILE A 92 -13.09 -4.77 1.40
CA ILE A 92 -14.55 -4.71 1.37
C ILE A 92 -14.98 -4.95 -0.08
N PRO A 93 -15.87 -5.93 -0.37
CA PRO A 93 -16.43 -6.07 -1.71
C PRO A 93 -17.10 -4.79 -2.18
N TYR A 94 -16.92 -4.43 -3.46
CA TYR A 94 -17.42 -3.17 -3.99
C TYR A 94 -18.94 -3.04 -3.79
N GLY A 95 -19.37 -1.91 -3.21
CA GLY A 95 -20.77 -1.60 -2.93
C GLY A 95 -21.29 -2.14 -1.60
N GLU A 96 -20.50 -2.91 -0.86
CA GLU A 96 -20.86 -3.43 0.46
C GLU A 96 -20.40 -2.51 1.60
N THR A 97 -20.92 -2.75 2.81
CA THR A 97 -20.51 -2.03 4.01
C THR A 97 -19.24 -2.62 4.64
N ALA A 98 -18.55 -1.84 5.47
CA ALA A 98 -17.27 -2.24 6.06
C ALA A 98 -17.32 -3.51 6.93
N ASP A 99 -18.48 -3.93 7.43
CA ASP A 99 -18.65 -5.23 8.12
C ASP A 99 -18.60 -6.45 7.22
N GLN A 100 -18.80 -6.29 5.92
CA GLN A 100 -18.72 -7.39 4.95
C GLN A 100 -17.28 -7.64 4.47
N GLY A 101 -16.31 -6.89 4.99
CA GLY A 101 -14.92 -7.06 4.61
C GLY A 101 -14.25 -8.28 5.24
N ALA A 102 -13.04 -8.55 4.77
CA ALA A 102 -12.16 -9.57 5.32
C ALA A 102 -10.70 -9.14 5.21
N TYR A 103 -9.84 -9.69 6.07
CA TYR A 103 -8.41 -9.50 5.91
C TYR A 103 -7.87 -10.33 4.75
N VAL A 104 -7.17 -9.66 3.84
CA VAL A 104 -6.38 -10.26 2.77
C VAL A 104 -4.92 -10.10 3.12
N HIS A 105 -4.15 -11.20 3.05
CA HIS A 105 -2.75 -11.24 3.46
C HIS A 105 -1.79 -10.85 2.32
N TYR A 106 -0.69 -10.23 2.72
CA TYR A 106 0.42 -9.82 1.88
C TYR A 106 1.73 -10.49 2.37
N PRO A 107 2.72 -10.68 1.48
CA PRO A 107 3.99 -11.34 1.83
C PRO A 107 4.90 -10.42 2.67
N VAL A 108 4.59 -10.29 3.97
CA VAL A 108 5.21 -9.32 4.87
C VAL A 108 6.73 -9.44 4.97
N ASP A 109 7.26 -10.65 4.99
CA ASP A 109 8.70 -10.89 5.15
C ASP A 109 9.48 -10.36 3.93
N ASP A 110 8.97 -10.61 2.73
CA ASP A 110 9.56 -10.14 1.48
C ASP A 110 9.43 -8.61 1.37
N LEU A 111 8.25 -8.05 1.70
CA LEU A 111 8.01 -6.62 1.66
C LEU A 111 8.89 -5.84 2.65
N LEU A 112 9.07 -6.35 3.88
CA LEU A 112 9.96 -5.74 4.87
C LEU A 112 11.43 -5.85 4.45
N SER A 113 11.82 -6.97 3.84
CA SER A 113 13.19 -7.17 3.33
C SER A 113 13.50 -6.19 2.19
N ILE A 114 12.58 -6.00 1.25
CA ILE A 114 12.71 -5.03 0.16
C ILE A 114 12.73 -3.60 0.69
N LEU A 115 11.86 -3.27 1.66
CA LEU A 115 11.86 -1.96 2.30
C LEU A 115 13.23 -1.65 2.93
N ALA A 116 13.78 -2.59 3.70
CA ALA A 116 15.08 -2.44 4.31
C ALA A 116 16.20 -2.29 3.26
N LEU A 117 16.10 -3.01 2.13
CA LEU A 117 17.05 -2.89 1.02
C LEU A 117 17.02 -1.50 0.38
N GLU A 118 15.85 -1.02 -0.03
CA GLU A 118 15.71 0.27 -0.72
C GLU A 118 16.08 1.46 0.18
N VAL A 119 15.80 1.38 1.49
CA VAL A 119 16.28 2.39 2.46
C VAL A 119 17.81 2.46 2.48
N ASN A 120 18.49 1.31 2.48
CA ASN A 120 19.96 1.28 2.49
C ASN A 120 20.56 1.80 1.17
N VAL A 121 19.94 1.53 0.02
CA VAL A 121 20.43 2.01 -1.28
C VAL A 121 20.39 3.54 -1.36
N ILE A 122 19.38 4.17 -0.75
CA ILE A 122 19.16 5.62 -0.86
C ILE A 122 19.87 6.39 0.26
N ALA A 123 20.12 5.78 1.42
CA ALA A 123 20.84 6.40 2.54
C ALA A 123 22.36 6.62 2.31
N VAL A 124 22.90 6.19 1.17
CA VAL A 124 24.35 6.28 0.83
C VAL A 124 24.70 7.55 0.04
N TRP A 125 23.76 8.48 -0.15
CA TRP A 125 23.99 9.78 -0.81
C TRP A 125 24.10 10.94 0.18
#